data_AF-A0A497R467-F1
#
_entry.id   AF-A0A497R467-F1
#
_cell.length_a   1.000
_cell.length_b   1.000
_cell.length_c   1.000
_cell.angle_alpha   90.00
_cell.angle_beta   90.00
_cell.angle_gamma   90.00
#
_symmetry.space_group_name_H-M   'P 1'
#
loop_
_entity.id
_entity.type
_entity.pdbx_description
1 polymer ?
#
loop_
_entity_poly.entity_id
_entity_poly.type
_entity_poly.pdbx_seq_one_letter_code
_entity_poly.pdbx_strand_id
1 'polypeptide(L)'
;MFKEKDEPEEDLHATSFGSEITVNDSTEEDFSLTDDIVYALAVKGRLILIDKEMEEILEEIENLEERVKVGLVPKEDAKNRVDELNKRFVEIKIEKKQLKKKFTPIPIFELIDKKETAKERLSKLKGLKKEKSISQKTYEKMEREYREEIATTEKAITNELLKMERWKDQLKKQLAQKRETLETLFVRKSTGELTEDEYNKERAELSEEIKNWEAALEELQKTLKKLK
;
A
#
# COMPACT_ATOMS: atom_id res chain seq x y z
N MET A 1 84.01 23.64 29.96
CA MET A 1 83.46 24.38 28.80
C MET A 1 81.98 24.12 28.75
N PHE A 2 81.21 25.20 28.81
CA PHE A 2 79.76 25.24 28.76
C PHE A 2 79.20 24.73 27.42
N LYS A 3 78.06 24.03 27.49
CA LYS A 3 76.78 24.32 26.80
C LYS A 3 75.74 23.40 27.46
N GLU A 4 74.83 23.94 28.29
CA GLU A 4 73.51 24.50 27.89
C GLU A 4 72.66 23.42 27.19
N LYS A 5 71.42 23.09 27.57
CA LYS A 5 70.41 23.77 28.39
C LYS A 5 69.23 22.81 28.66
N ASP A 6 68.62 22.99 29.83
CA ASP A 6 67.17 23.01 30.12
C ASP A 6 66.29 21.77 29.85
N GLU A 7 66.06 21.01 30.93
CA GLU A 7 64.76 20.68 31.59
C GLU A 7 63.48 21.43 31.11
N PRO A 8 62.24 21.05 31.51
CA PRO A 8 61.77 19.88 32.29
C PRO A 8 60.40 19.32 31.81
N GLU A 9 59.88 18.41 32.66
CA GLU A 9 58.48 18.38 33.15
C GLU A 9 57.43 17.45 32.54
N GLU A 10 56.88 16.71 33.50
CA GLU A 10 55.70 15.86 33.53
C GLU A 10 54.50 16.45 32.77
N ASP A 11 53.68 15.59 32.18
CA ASP A 11 52.27 15.72 32.51
C ASP A 11 51.45 14.43 32.37
N LEU A 12 50.55 14.31 33.33
CA LEU A 12 49.50 13.34 33.53
C LEU A 12 48.43 13.41 32.41
N HIS A 13 47.42 12.55 32.56
CA HIS A 13 46.14 12.47 31.82
C HIS A 13 46.07 11.31 30.82
N ALA A 14 45.00 10.55 30.72
CA ALA A 14 43.80 10.40 31.52
C ALA A 14 43.14 9.10 31.06
N THR A 15 42.39 8.48 31.96
CA THR A 15 41.38 7.47 31.66
C THR A 15 40.59 7.80 30.40
N SER A 16 40.46 6.85 29.47
CA SER A 16 39.32 6.83 28.55
C SER A 16 38.76 5.41 28.44
N PHE A 17 37.66 5.22 29.16
CA PHE A 17 36.63 4.24 28.86
C PHE A 17 36.21 4.43 27.40
N GLY A 18 36.47 3.42 26.58
CA GLY A 18 36.03 3.37 25.19
C GLY A 18 35.72 1.93 24.82
N SER A 19 34.76 1.33 25.51
CA SER A 19 34.06 0.17 24.99
C SER A 19 33.41 0.60 23.66
N GLU A 20 34.08 0.31 22.54
CA GLU A 20 33.43 0.20 21.25
C GLU A 20 32.45 -0.97 21.33
N ILE A 21 31.27 -0.66 21.86
CA ILE A 21 30.06 -1.40 21.54
C ILE A 21 29.85 -1.13 20.06
N THR A 22 30.39 -1.99 19.23
CA THR A 22 29.93 -2.14 17.86
C THR A 22 28.49 -2.62 17.96
N VAL A 23 27.56 -1.66 17.89
CA VAL A 23 26.14 -1.95 17.67
C VAL A 23 26.04 -2.46 16.24
N ASN A 24 26.35 -3.73 16.06
CA ASN A 24 25.96 -4.49 14.89
C ASN A 24 24.47 -4.78 15.04
N ASP A 25 23.64 -3.79 14.73
CA ASP A 25 22.22 -3.99 14.51
C ASP A 25 21.73 -3.09 13.39
N SER A 26 22.14 -3.46 12.17
CA SER A 26 21.37 -3.13 10.99
C SER A 26 21.28 -4.40 10.16
N THR A 27 20.27 -5.22 10.46
CA THR A 27 19.59 -5.89 9.37
C THR A 27 19.15 -4.78 8.42
N GLU A 28 19.92 -4.51 7.37
CA GLU A 28 19.45 -3.73 6.23
C GLU A 28 18.19 -4.44 5.73
N GLU A 29 17.02 -4.00 6.18
CA GLU A 29 15.77 -4.45 5.60
C GLU A 29 15.85 -4.13 4.11
N ASP A 30 15.63 -5.11 3.25
CA ASP A 30 15.67 -4.88 1.81
C ASP A 30 14.55 -3.90 1.41
N PHE A 31 14.94 -2.69 1.00
CA PHE A 31 14.04 -1.64 0.54
C PHE A 31 13.82 -1.69 -0.98
N SER A 32 14.22 -2.77 -1.65
CA SER A 32 14.05 -2.95 -3.09
C SER A 32 12.58 -2.96 -3.50
N LEU A 33 12.27 -2.25 -4.58
CA LEU A 33 10.99 -2.33 -5.29
C LEU A 33 11.12 -3.41 -6.36
N THR A 34 10.49 -4.55 -6.11
CA THR A 34 10.41 -5.66 -7.07
C THR A 34 9.15 -5.57 -7.91
N ASP A 35 9.13 -6.22 -9.08
CA ASP A 35 7.94 -6.30 -9.93
C ASP A 35 6.74 -6.93 -9.21
N ASP A 36 6.99 -7.86 -8.29
CA ASP A 36 5.94 -8.46 -7.45
C ASP A 36 5.27 -7.42 -6.54
N ILE A 37 6.04 -6.49 -5.97
CA ILE A 37 5.50 -5.39 -5.14
C ILE A 37 4.70 -4.42 -6.01
N VAL A 38 5.20 -4.08 -7.20
CA VAL A 38 4.48 -3.23 -8.16
C VAL A 38 3.14 -3.88 -8.54
N TYR A 39 3.18 -5.16 -8.89
CA TYR A 39 1.98 -5.93 -9.23
C TYR A 39 1.01 -5.98 -8.05
N ALA A 40 1.47 -6.27 -6.84
CA ALA A 40 0.63 -6.30 -5.64
C ALA A 40 -0.05 -4.95 -5.37
N LEU A 41 0.67 -3.82 -5.49
CA LEU A 41 0.11 -2.48 -5.35
C LEU A 41 -0.95 -2.20 -6.42
N ALA A 42 -0.67 -2.51 -7.68
CA ALA A 42 -1.61 -2.33 -8.79
C ALA A 42 -2.88 -3.17 -8.59
N VAL A 43 -2.72 -4.44 -8.20
CA VAL A 43 -3.84 -5.36 -7.91
C VAL A 43 -4.68 -4.85 -6.74
N LYS A 44 -4.06 -4.31 -5.67
CA LYS A 44 -4.79 -3.73 -4.55
C LYS A 44 -5.66 -2.55 -5.01
N GLY A 45 -5.10 -1.64 -5.81
CA GLY A 45 -5.84 -0.53 -6.39
C GLY A 45 -7.01 -1.00 -7.25
N ARG A 46 -6.79 -2.00 -8.11
CA ARG A 46 -7.87 -2.59 -8.94
C ARG A 46 -8.96 -3.26 -8.10
N LEU A 47 -8.59 -3.99 -7.04
CA LEU A 47 -9.57 -4.62 -6.14
C LEU A 47 -10.46 -3.57 -5.45
N ILE A 48 -9.91 -2.42 -5.05
CA ILE A 48 -10.70 -1.33 -4.47
C ILE A 48 -11.66 -0.73 -5.49
N LEU A 49 -11.23 -0.54 -6.74
CA LEU A 49 -12.11 -0.05 -7.81
C LEU A 49 -13.23 -1.05 -8.13
N ILE A 50 -12.89 -2.33 -8.22
CA ILE A 50 -13.85 -3.42 -8.37
C ILE A 50 -14.90 -3.41 -7.26
N ASP A 51 -14.48 -3.20 -6.00
CA ASP A 51 -15.39 -3.13 -4.86
C ASP A 51 -16.40 -1.98 -5.02
N LYS A 52 -15.92 -0.81 -5.47
CA LYS A 52 -16.80 0.34 -5.79
C LYS A 52 -17.72 0.08 -6.97
N GLU A 53 -17.21 -0.46 -8.07
CA GLU A 53 -18.02 -0.80 -9.25
C GLU A 53 -19.13 -1.80 -8.87
N MET A 54 -18.84 -2.75 -7.98
CA MET A 54 -19.84 -3.67 -7.46
C MET A 54 -20.89 -2.98 -6.59
N GLU A 55 -20.50 -2.04 -5.72
CA GLU A 55 -21.43 -1.22 -4.92
C GLU A 55 -22.33 -0.34 -5.81
N GLU A 56 -21.75 0.37 -6.78
CA GLU A 56 -22.47 1.23 -7.73
C GLU A 56 -23.51 0.44 -8.53
N ILE A 57 -23.18 -0.78 -8.97
CA ILE A 57 -24.13 -1.66 -9.66
C ILE A 57 -25.29 -2.04 -8.74
N LEU A 58 -25.04 -2.36 -7.47
CA LEU A 58 -26.09 -2.71 -6.52
C LEU A 58 -27.00 -1.52 -6.23
N GLU A 59 -26.42 -0.33 -6.05
CA GLU A 59 -27.19 0.92 -5.90
C GLU A 59 -28.02 1.24 -7.16
N GLU A 60 -27.48 1.02 -8.36
CA GLU A 60 -28.24 1.22 -9.60
C GLU A 60 -29.44 0.26 -9.70
N ILE A 61 -29.26 -1.01 -9.30
CA ILE A 61 -30.34 -2.00 -9.25
C ILE A 61 -31.40 -1.56 -8.23
N GLU A 62 -31.01 -1.18 -7.01
CA GLU A 62 -31.94 -0.73 -5.97
C GLU A 62 -32.75 0.50 -6.42
N ASN A 63 -32.08 1.48 -7.02
CA ASN A 63 -32.73 2.67 -7.58
C ASN A 63 -33.71 2.32 -8.72
N LEU A 64 -33.36 1.37 -9.59
CA LEU A 64 -34.27 0.91 -10.65
C LEU A 64 -35.50 0.21 -10.07
N GLU A 65 -35.32 -0.64 -9.06
CA GLU A 65 -36.43 -1.29 -8.37
C GLU A 65 -37.37 -0.27 -7.72
N GLU A 66 -36.84 0.77 -7.07
CA GLU A 66 -37.64 1.83 -6.49
C GLU A 66 -38.42 2.60 -7.57
N ARG A 67 -37.75 2.98 -8.67
CA ARG A 67 -38.39 3.69 -9.80
C ARG A 67 -39.52 2.88 -10.45
N VAL A 68 -39.39 1.56 -10.51
CA VAL A 68 -40.48 0.68 -10.95
C VAL A 68 -41.62 0.67 -9.94
N LYS A 69 -41.33 0.60 -8.64
CA LYS A 69 -42.36 0.63 -7.57
C LYS A 69 -43.19 1.91 -7.61
N VAL A 70 -42.57 3.06 -7.86
CA VAL A 70 -43.26 4.36 -7.96
C VAL A 70 -43.83 4.66 -9.36
N GLY A 71 -43.71 3.72 -10.31
CA GLY A 71 -44.28 3.84 -11.66
C GLY A 71 -43.55 4.81 -12.59
N LEU A 72 -42.31 5.21 -12.27
CA LEU A 72 -41.51 6.12 -13.10
C LEU A 72 -40.83 5.43 -14.29
N VAL A 73 -40.73 4.09 -14.26
CA VAL A 73 -40.09 3.29 -15.32
C VAL A 73 -40.95 2.05 -15.59
N PRO A 74 -41.19 1.69 -16.87
CA PRO A 74 -41.86 0.43 -17.21
C PRO A 74 -41.09 -0.78 -16.70
N LYS A 75 -41.82 -1.79 -16.18
CA LYS A 75 -41.22 -2.99 -15.59
C LYS A 75 -40.31 -3.76 -16.57
N GLU A 76 -40.67 -3.82 -17.85
CA GLU A 76 -39.88 -4.54 -18.86
C GLU A 76 -38.54 -3.85 -19.16
N ASP A 77 -38.51 -2.52 -19.25
CA ASP A 77 -37.27 -1.77 -19.48
C ASP A 77 -36.31 -1.91 -18.28
N ALA A 78 -36.87 -1.84 -17.07
CA ALA A 78 -36.09 -2.05 -15.85
C ALA A 78 -35.54 -3.48 -15.75
N LYS A 79 -36.31 -4.49 -16.17
CA LYS A 79 -35.88 -5.89 -16.17
C LYS A 79 -34.67 -6.11 -17.09
N ASN A 80 -34.72 -5.59 -18.32
CA ASN A 80 -33.60 -5.70 -19.25
C ASN A 80 -32.33 -5.05 -18.68
N ARG A 81 -32.46 -3.87 -18.06
CA ARG A 81 -31.33 -3.17 -17.45
C ARG A 81 -30.77 -3.92 -16.24
N VAL A 82 -31.62 -4.47 -15.38
CA VAL A 82 -31.19 -5.29 -14.24
C VAL A 82 -30.46 -6.55 -14.70
N ASP A 83 -30.91 -7.19 -15.78
CA ASP A 83 -30.23 -8.36 -16.36
C ASP A 83 -28.83 -8.00 -16.90
N GLU A 84 -28.66 -6.84 -17.54
CA GLU A 84 -27.34 -6.32 -17.96
C GLU A 84 -26.42 -6.06 -16.76
N LEU A 85 -26.94 -5.36 -15.74
CA LEU A 85 -26.20 -5.04 -14.53
C LEU A 85 -25.76 -6.30 -13.78
N ASN A 86 -26.63 -7.32 -13.70
CA ASN A 86 -26.31 -8.61 -13.11
C ASN A 86 -25.21 -9.35 -13.87
N LYS A 87 -25.23 -9.34 -15.21
CA LYS A 87 -24.16 -9.92 -16.02
C LYS A 87 -22.82 -9.25 -15.73
N ARG A 88 -22.80 -7.91 -15.75
CA ARG A 88 -21.60 -7.13 -15.43
C ARG A 88 -21.10 -7.41 -14.01
N PHE A 89 -22.00 -7.51 -13.04
CA PHE A 89 -21.65 -7.87 -11.66
C PHE A 89 -20.97 -9.24 -11.57
N VAL A 90 -21.48 -10.24 -12.30
CA VAL A 90 -20.88 -11.58 -12.35
C VAL A 90 -19.48 -11.54 -12.99
N GLU A 91 -19.30 -10.81 -14.08
CA GLU A 91 -18.01 -10.64 -14.75
C GLU A 91 -16.97 -10.01 -13.81
N ILE A 92 -17.31 -8.89 -13.17
CA ILE A 92 -16.46 -8.20 -12.20
C ILE A 92 -16.14 -9.11 -11.00
N LYS A 93 -17.12 -9.90 -10.54
CA LYS A 93 -16.90 -10.87 -9.46
C LYS A 93 -15.91 -11.98 -9.85
N ILE A 94 -15.93 -12.42 -11.10
CA ILE A 94 -14.95 -13.38 -11.63
C ILE A 94 -13.56 -12.74 -11.68
N GLU A 95 -13.45 -11.53 -12.21
CA GLU A 95 -12.19 -10.76 -12.24
C GLU A 95 -11.61 -10.61 -10.83
N LYS A 96 -12.43 -10.16 -9.87
CA LYS A 96 -12.07 -10.04 -8.45
C LYS A 96 -11.46 -11.34 -7.90
N LYS A 97 -12.10 -12.48 -8.22
CA LYS A 97 -11.64 -13.80 -7.75
C LYS A 97 -10.31 -14.19 -8.39
N GLN A 98 -10.07 -13.85 -9.65
CA GLN A 98 -8.81 -14.12 -10.33
C GLN A 98 -7.67 -13.26 -9.77
N LEU A 99 -7.92 -11.97 -9.55
CA LEU A 99 -6.95 -11.05 -8.97
C LEU A 99 -6.57 -11.47 -7.54
N LYS A 100 -7.55 -11.83 -6.69
CA LYS A 100 -7.28 -12.32 -5.33
C LYS A 100 -6.40 -13.56 -5.27
N LYS A 101 -6.45 -14.45 -6.28
CA LYS A 101 -5.60 -15.65 -6.31
C LYS A 101 -4.12 -15.36 -6.58
N LYS A 102 -3.84 -14.25 -7.27
CA LYS A 102 -2.47 -13.83 -7.65
C LYS A 102 -1.92 -12.74 -6.75
N PHE A 103 -2.73 -12.26 -5.80
CA PHE A 103 -2.37 -11.16 -4.92
C PHE A 103 -1.40 -11.64 -3.83
N THR A 104 -0.20 -11.08 -3.81
CA THR A 104 0.72 -11.19 -2.69
C THR A 104 0.42 -10.06 -1.69
N PRO A 105 0.12 -10.36 -0.41
CA PRO A 105 -0.15 -9.34 0.58
C PRO A 105 1.10 -8.47 0.83
N ILE A 106 0.91 -7.15 0.87
CA ILE A 106 1.94 -6.22 1.34
C ILE A 106 1.73 -6.02 2.84
N PRO A 107 2.77 -6.19 3.69
CA PRO A 107 2.64 -6.18 5.15
C PRO A 107 1.88 -4.97 5.70
N ILE A 108 2.09 -3.78 5.14
CA ILE A 108 1.40 -2.56 5.58
C ILE A 108 -0.13 -2.72 5.57
N PHE A 109 -0.71 -3.40 4.58
CA PHE A 109 -2.16 -3.54 4.49
C PHE A 109 -2.71 -4.40 5.64
N GLU A 110 -2.02 -5.49 5.98
CA GLU A 110 -2.41 -6.35 7.10
C GLU A 110 -2.25 -5.63 8.44
N LEU A 111 -1.19 -4.83 8.60
CA LEU A 111 -0.95 -4.05 9.81
C LEU A 111 -2.03 -2.99 10.03
N ILE A 112 -2.50 -2.33 8.97
CA ILE A 112 -3.62 -1.36 9.05
C ILE A 112 -4.89 -2.06 9.53
N ASP A 113 -5.26 -3.18 8.91
CA ASP A 113 -6.47 -3.93 9.26
C ASP A 113 -6.40 -4.46 10.70
N LYS A 114 -5.22 -4.92 11.12
CA LYS A 114 -4.95 -5.35 12.51
C LYS A 114 -5.13 -4.20 13.50
N LYS A 115 -4.59 -3.02 13.19
CA LYS A 115 -4.72 -1.82 14.04
C LYS A 115 -6.19 -1.41 14.20
N GLU A 116 -6.95 -1.37 13.11
CA GLU A 116 -8.38 -1.02 13.17
C GLU A 116 -9.20 -2.06 13.94
N THR A 117 -8.92 -3.35 13.74
CA THR A 117 -9.56 -4.43 14.52
C THR A 117 -9.28 -4.28 16.02
N ALA A 118 -8.04 -3.98 16.40
CA ALA A 118 -7.66 -3.77 17.81
C ALA A 118 -8.37 -2.54 18.42
N LYS A 119 -8.50 -1.44 17.65
CA LYS A 119 -9.29 -0.27 18.06
C LYS A 119 -10.76 -0.59 18.24
N GLU A 120 -11.35 -1.37 17.35
CA GLU A 120 -12.75 -1.79 17.44
C GLU A 120 -12.99 -2.64 18.70
N ARG A 121 -12.11 -3.60 18.97
CA ARG A 121 -12.13 -4.41 20.20
C ARG A 121 -12.03 -3.55 21.46
N LEU A 122 -11.14 -2.55 21.46
CA LEU A 122 -11.00 -1.60 22.56
C LEU A 122 -12.28 -0.74 22.72
N SER A 123 -12.92 -0.35 21.64
CA SER A 123 -14.21 0.38 21.66
C SER A 123 -15.32 -0.48 22.28
N LYS A 124 -15.44 -1.73 21.85
CA LYS A 124 -16.39 -2.71 22.42
C LYS A 124 -16.13 -2.95 23.92
N LEU A 125 -14.86 -3.08 24.32
CA LEU A 125 -14.47 -3.22 25.73
C LEU A 125 -14.91 -2.01 26.58
N LYS A 126 -14.78 -0.79 26.06
CA LYS A 126 -15.28 0.43 26.73
C LYS A 126 -16.80 0.41 26.89
N GLY A 127 -17.53 -0.16 25.93
CA GLY A 127 -18.98 -0.41 26.03
C GLY A 127 -19.31 -1.35 27.19
N LEU A 128 -18.66 -2.52 27.25
CA LEU A 128 -18.86 -3.51 28.30
C LEU A 128 -18.57 -2.97 29.71
N LYS A 129 -17.59 -2.06 29.84
CA LYS A 129 -17.34 -1.38 31.12
C LYS A 129 -18.49 -0.47 31.52
N LYS A 130 -19.04 0.31 30.58
CA LYS A 130 -20.17 1.23 30.84
C LYS A 130 -21.42 0.47 31.29
N GLU A 131 -21.65 -0.70 30.69
CA GLU A 131 -22.74 -1.61 31.05
C GLU A 131 -22.52 -2.36 32.37
N LYS A 132 -21.33 -2.22 32.98
CA LYS A 132 -20.90 -2.98 34.17
C LYS A 132 -20.93 -4.50 33.97
N SER A 133 -20.85 -4.95 32.72
CA SER A 133 -20.90 -6.36 32.33
C SER A 133 -19.62 -7.14 32.69
N ILE A 134 -18.54 -6.44 33.08
CA ILE A 134 -17.24 -7.01 33.42
C ILE A 134 -16.66 -6.36 34.68
N SER A 135 -15.79 -7.10 35.38
CA SER A 135 -15.07 -6.56 36.54
C SER A 135 -14.04 -5.49 36.14
N GLN A 136 -13.76 -4.53 37.04
CA GLN A 136 -12.75 -3.50 36.82
C GLN A 136 -11.36 -4.11 36.52
N LYS A 137 -10.99 -5.17 37.24
CA LYS A 137 -9.71 -5.88 37.03
C LYS A 137 -9.64 -6.55 35.65
N THR A 138 -10.74 -7.16 35.19
CA THR A 138 -10.82 -7.74 33.84
C THR A 138 -10.70 -6.67 32.76
N TYR A 139 -11.40 -5.55 32.95
CA TYR A 139 -11.33 -4.42 32.04
C TYR A 139 -9.90 -3.87 31.92
N GLU A 140 -9.24 -3.58 33.03
CA GLU A 140 -7.87 -3.03 33.04
C GLU A 140 -6.87 -3.96 32.36
N LYS A 141 -6.98 -5.27 32.60
CA LYS A 141 -6.13 -6.27 31.95
C LYS A 141 -6.30 -6.24 30.42
N MET A 142 -7.54 -6.33 29.94
CA MET A 142 -7.83 -6.37 28.50
C MET A 142 -7.52 -5.03 27.82
N GLU A 143 -7.78 -3.90 28.48
CA GLU A 143 -7.45 -2.58 27.96
C GLU A 143 -5.94 -2.44 27.74
N ARG A 144 -5.13 -2.92 28.69
CA ARG A 144 -3.66 -2.92 28.53
C ARG A 144 -3.23 -3.79 27.35
N GLU A 145 -3.74 -5.02 27.25
CA GLU A 145 -3.40 -5.93 26.14
C GLU A 145 -3.72 -5.30 24.77
N TYR A 146 -4.91 -4.72 24.59
CA TYR A 146 -5.27 -4.07 23.32
C TYR A 146 -4.46 -2.79 23.05
N ARG A 147 -4.12 -2.01 24.08
CA ARG A 147 -3.26 -0.82 23.91
C ARG A 147 -1.84 -1.20 23.53
N GLU A 148 -1.28 -2.24 24.13
CA GLU A 148 0.04 -2.78 23.78
C GLU A 148 0.05 -3.35 22.35
N GLU A 149 -1.01 -4.06 21.95
CA GLU A 149 -1.17 -4.54 20.56
C GLU A 149 -1.22 -3.37 19.56
N ILE A 150 -2.00 -2.32 19.86
CA ILE A 150 -2.06 -1.11 19.01
C ILE A 150 -0.69 -0.45 18.91
N ALA A 151 -0.02 -0.20 20.04
CA ALA A 151 1.29 0.47 20.06
C ALA A 151 2.36 -0.33 19.31
N THR A 152 2.34 -1.66 19.43
CA THR A 152 3.27 -2.55 18.70
C THR A 152 3.00 -2.51 17.20
N THR A 153 1.72 -2.55 16.81
CA THR A 153 1.31 -2.47 15.41
C THR A 153 1.64 -1.09 14.81
N GLU A 154 1.51 -0.01 15.56
CA GLU A 154 1.89 1.35 15.14
C GLU A 154 3.39 1.50 14.86
N LYS A 155 4.24 0.87 15.69
CA LYS A 155 5.68 0.83 15.42
C LYS A 155 5.99 0.10 14.11
N ALA A 156 5.36 -1.06 13.88
CA ALA A 156 5.52 -1.80 12.64
C ALA A 156 5.03 -1.00 11.42
N ILE A 157 3.89 -0.31 11.53
CA ILE A 157 3.38 0.59 10.48
C ILE A 157 4.39 1.69 10.17
N THR A 158 5.02 2.28 11.18
CA THR A 158 6.03 3.33 10.98
C THR A 158 7.23 2.84 10.15
N ASN A 159 7.70 1.62 10.41
CA ASN A 159 8.81 1.04 9.66
C ASN A 159 8.40 0.77 8.20
N GLU A 160 7.21 0.20 7.98
CA GLU A 160 6.68 -0.05 6.64
C GLU A 160 6.40 1.25 5.87
N LEU A 161 6.00 2.33 6.55
CA LEU A 161 5.84 3.65 5.93
C LEU A 161 7.13 4.18 5.31
N LEU A 162 8.28 3.96 5.96
CA LEU A 162 9.58 4.34 5.40
C LEU A 162 9.89 3.56 4.11
N LYS A 163 9.55 2.27 4.06
CA LYS A 163 9.67 1.43 2.86
C LYS A 163 8.80 1.97 1.73
N MET A 164 7.54 2.24 2.03
CA MET A 164 6.58 2.78 1.06
C MET A 164 6.98 4.14 0.50
N GLU A 165 7.54 5.03 1.31
CA GLU A 165 8.03 6.32 0.80
C GLU A 165 9.20 6.13 -0.19
N ARG A 166 10.12 5.20 0.09
CA ARG A 166 11.20 4.86 -0.85
C ARG A 166 10.65 4.23 -2.14
N TRP A 167 9.70 3.30 -2.02
CA TRP A 167 9.04 2.70 -3.18
C TRP A 167 8.32 3.74 -4.03
N LYS A 168 7.73 4.77 -3.42
CA LYS A 168 7.07 5.86 -4.15
C LYS A 168 8.05 6.61 -5.05
N ASP A 169 9.24 6.91 -4.54
CA ASP A 169 10.25 7.62 -5.31
C ASP A 169 10.87 6.72 -6.39
N GLN A 170 11.07 5.42 -6.10
CA GLN A 170 11.51 4.42 -7.08
C GLN A 170 10.48 4.23 -8.20
N LEU A 171 9.18 4.09 -7.88
CA LEU A 171 8.08 4.01 -8.85
C LEU A 171 8.05 5.22 -9.78
N LYS A 172 8.18 6.43 -9.22
CA LYS A 172 8.24 7.67 -10.02
C LYS A 172 9.41 7.68 -11.00
N LYS A 173 10.60 7.29 -10.52
CA LYS A 173 11.81 7.24 -11.35
C LYS A 173 11.66 6.23 -12.49
N GLN A 174 11.18 5.03 -12.18
CA GLN A 174 10.98 3.96 -13.17
C GLN A 174 9.89 4.33 -14.18
N LEU A 175 8.80 4.97 -13.75
CA LEU A 175 7.77 5.49 -14.67
C LEU A 175 8.34 6.53 -15.64
N ALA A 176 9.18 7.45 -15.17
CA ALA A 176 9.84 8.41 -16.03
C ALA A 176 10.72 7.72 -17.08
N GLN A 177 11.53 6.74 -16.66
CA GLN A 177 12.40 5.95 -17.54
C GLN A 177 11.60 5.14 -18.58
N LYS A 178 10.48 4.53 -18.18
CA LYS A 178 9.60 3.79 -19.10
C LYS A 178 8.95 4.71 -20.13
N ARG A 179 8.52 5.92 -19.73
CA ARG A 179 7.98 6.92 -20.66
C ARG A 179 9.02 7.41 -21.66
N GLU A 180 10.25 7.67 -21.21
CA GLU A 180 11.38 8.01 -22.07
C GLU A 180 11.71 6.88 -23.05
N THR A 181 11.61 5.62 -22.60
CA THR A 181 11.77 4.44 -23.46
C THR A 181 10.68 4.39 -24.53
N LEU A 182 9.43 4.71 -24.19
CA LEU A 182 8.32 4.76 -25.15
C LEU A 182 8.53 5.86 -26.20
N GLU A 183 9.02 7.03 -25.80
CA GLU A 183 9.42 8.09 -26.73
C GLU A 183 10.56 7.63 -27.64
N THR A 184 11.56 6.94 -27.09
CA THR A 184 12.67 6.36 -27.87
C THR A 184 12.19 5.34 -28.89
N LEU A 185 11.22 4.47 -28.54
CA LEU A 185 10.60 3.52 -29.47
C LEU A 185 9.92 4.23 -30.63
N PHE A 186 9.20 5.33 -30.34
CA PHE A 186 8.57 6.14 -31.38
C PHE A 186 9.60 6.79 -32.32
N VAL A 187 10.72 7.29 -31.78
CA VAL A 187 11.83 7.83 -32.58
C VAL A 187 12.41 6.75 -33.49
N ARG A 188 12.76 5.57 -32.94
CA ARG A 188 13.31 4.45 -33.71
C ARG A 188 12.40 3.98 -34.84
N LYS A 189 11.09 3.93 -34.58
CA LYS A 189 10.09 3.66 -35.61
C LYS A 189 10.06 4.75 -36.70
N SER A 190 10.17 6.01 -36.28
CA SER A 190 10.15 7.16 -37.20
C SER A 190 11.43 7.29 -38.03
N THR A 191 12.58 6.84 -37.52
CA THR A 191 13.87 6.80 -38.24
C THR A 191 14.03 5.55 -39.11
N GLY A 192 13.08 4.61 -39.04
CA GLY A 192 13.11 3.36 -39.80
C GLY A 192 14.04 2.29 -39.20
N GLU A 193 14.48 2.46 -37.95
CA GLU A 193 15.26 1.48 -37.19
C GLU A 193 14.39 0.33 -36.65
N LEU A 194 13.08 0.52 -36.57
CA LEU A 194 12.09 -0.51 -36.19
C LEU A 194 11.01 -0.63 -37.27
N THR A 195 10.55 -1.85 -37.50
CA THR A 195 9.35 -2.08 -38.31
C THR A 195 8.08 -1.65 -37.57
N GLU A 196 6.99 -1.43 -38.30
CA GLU A 196 5.68 -1.08 -37.72
C GLU A 196 5.17 -2.18 -36.78
N ASP A 197 5.39 -3.45 -37.13
CA ASP A 197 4.95 -4.60 -36.33
C ASP A 197 5.75 -4.72 -35.01
N GLU A 198 7.08 -4.55 -35.07
CA GLU A 198 7.94 -4.55 -33.87
C GLU A 198 7.59 -3.39 -32.94
N TYR A 199 7.43 -2.18 -33.50
CA TYR A 199 7.00 -1.02 -32.73
C TYR A 199 5.66 -1.23 -32.03
N ASN A 200 4.65 -1.74 -32.76
CA ASN A 200 3.32 -1.92 -32.18
C ASN A 200 3.32 -2.97 -31.07
N LYS A 201 4.11 -4.04 -31.20
CA LYS A 201 4.28 -5.05 -30.15
C LYS A 201 4.96 -4.47 -28.92
N GLU A 202 6.15 -3.88 -29.06
CA GLU A 202 6.92 -3.34 -27.94
C GLU A 202 6.19 -2.18 -27.25
N ARG A 203 5.52 -1.33 -28.03
CA ARG A 203 4.67 -0.26 -27.49
C ARG A 203 3.52 -0.81 -26.68
N ALA A 204 2.84 -1.86 -27.14
CA ALA A 204 1.72 -2.44 -26.42
C ALA A 204 2.16 -3.02 -25.06
N GLU A 205 3.26 -3.79 -25.06
CA GLU A 205 3.85 -4.35 -23.85
C GLU A 205 4.27 -3.24 -22.86
N LEU A 206 5.04 -2.26 -23.32
CA LEU A 206 5.51 -1.15 -22.48
C LEU A 206 4.37 -0.25 -21.99
N SER A 207 3.33 -0.04 -22.80
CA SER A 207 2.17 0.77 -22.39
C SER A 207 1.37 0.08 -21.28
N GLU A 208 1.20 -1.24 -21.35
CA GLU A 208 0.51 -2.00 -20.31
C GLU A 208 1.35 -2.05 -19.02
N GLU A 209 2.67 -2.15 -19.14
CA GLU A 209 3.56 -1.98 -17.98
C GLU A 209 3.40 -0.59 -17.36
N ILE A 210 3.50 0.49 -18.13
CA ILE A 210 3.34 1.87 -17.61
C ILE A 210 2.02 2.01 -16.86
N LYS A 211 0.92 1.48 -17.41
CA LYS A 211 -0.40 1.51 -16.77
C LYS A 211 -0.41 0.79 -15.42
N ASN A 212 0.21 -0.38 -15.32
CA ASN A 212 0.33 -1.11 -14.06
C ASN A 212 1.17 -0.33 -13.03
N TRP A 213 2.27 0.27 -13.47
CA TRP A 213 3.13 1.08 -12.62
C TRP A 213 2.45 2.38 -12.16
N GLU A 214 1.64 3.02 -13.00
CA GLU A 214 0.82 4.18 -12.64
C GLU A 214 -0.23 3.82 -11.60
N ALA A 215 -0.94 2.71 -11.79
CA ALA A 215 -1.92 2.20 -10.82
C ALA A 215 -1.26 1.88 -9.47
N ALA A 216 -0.07 1.26 -9.48
CA ALA A 216 0.70 1.00 -8.28
C ALA A 216 1.09 2.29 -7.54
N LEU A 217 1.57 3.30 -8.28
CA LEU A 217 1.93 4.59 -7.71
C LEU A 217 0.72 5.32 -7.11
N GLU A 218 -0.42 5.28 -7.80
CA GLU A 218 -1.66 5.90 -7.31
C GLU A 218 -2.13 5.26 -6.00
N GLU A 219 -2.16 3.93 -5.93
CA GLU A 219 -2.56 3.21 -4.72
C GLU A 219 -1.60 3.46 -3.55
N LEU A 220 -0.30 3.50 -3.85
CA LEU A 220 0.72 3.80 -2.85
C LEU A 220 0.55 5.22 -2.28
N GLN A 221 0.31 6.21 -3.13
CA GLN A 221 0.06 7.59 -2.71
C GLN A 221 -1.22 7.72 -1.87
N LYS A 222 -2.30 7.04 -2.26
CA LYS A 222 -3.54 7.00 -1.48
C LYS A 222 -3.31 6.39 -0.10
N THR A 223 -2.57 5.29 -0.03
CA THR A 223 -2.28 4.61 1.23
C THR A 223 -1.42 5.49 2.14
N LEU A 224 -0.34 6.07 1.61
CA LEU A 224 0.51 7.02 2.36
C LEU A 224 -0.28 8.22 2.89
N LYS A 225 -1.24 8.75 2.11
CA LYS A 225 -2.09 9.87 2.54
C LYS A 225 -3.05 9.50 3.68
N LYS A 226 -3.55 8.26 3.73
CA LYS A 226 -4.44 7.79 4.81
C LYS A 226 -3.69 7.56 6.13
N LEU A 227 -2.39 7.33 6.05
CA LEU A 227 -1.55 6.97 7.20
C LEU A 227 -0.81 8.15 7.83
N LYS A 228 -0.76 9.31 7.14
CA LYS A 228 -0.27 10.58 7.65
C LYS A 228 -1.41 11.39 8.27
#